data_AF-A0A2J5NF87-F1
#
_entry.id   AF-A0A2J5NF87-F1
#
_cell.length_a   1.000
_cell.length_b   1.000
_cell.length_c   1.000
_cell.angle_alpha   90.00
_cell.angle_beta   90.00
_cell.angle_gamma   90.00
#
_symmetry.space_group_name_H-M   'P 1'
#
loop_
_entity.id
_entity.type
_entity.pdbx_description
1 polymer ?
#
loop_
_entity_poly.entity_id
_entity_poly.type
_entity_poly.pdbx_seq_one_letter_code
_entity_poly.pdbx_strand_id
1 'polypeptide(L)'
;MIQRARGFTLVEMLLALAILAALSVAAVTVLQNVMRADTLTRDKGGRMQALQLTFSQMAADFSQIIPRRSRDSASLFFAGRFQLGSDDWAIAFSRNGWPNPLGILPRSEIQNVGYRLRGDRLERLSYDQQDPLPGSLPTVTVMQRGVQ
;
A
#
# COMPACT_ATOMS: atom_id res chain seq x y z
N MET A 1 74.98 29.25 3.94
CA MET A 1 74.08 29.86 2.92
C MET A 1 72.65 29.70 3.41
N ILE A 2 71.98 30.79 3.79
CA ILE A 2 70.61 30.76 4.28
C ILE A 2 69.68 30.74 3.06
N GLN A 3 68.96 29.64 2.84
CA GLN A 3 67.91 29.58 1.82
C GLN A 3 66.78 30.54 2.23
N ARG A 4 66.42 31.48 1.34
CA ARG A 4 65.24 32.32 1.52
C ARG A 4 63.99 31.44 1.40
N ALA A 5 63.24 31.28 2.49
CA ALA A 5 61.93 30.65 2.47
C ALA A 5 61.00 31.49 1.57
N ARG A 6 60.43 30.87 0.53
CA ARG A 6 59.39 31.48 -0.29
C ARG A 6 58.06 31.37 0.47
N GLY A 7 57.45 32.51 0.79
CA GLY A 7 56.12 32.57 1.41
C GLY A 7 55.00 32.30 0.40
N PHE A 8 53.82 31.92 0.90
CA PHE A 8 52.61 31.72 0.12
C PHE A 8 52.12 33.04 -0.48
N THR A 9 51.70 33.02 -1.74
CA THR A 9 51.06 34.18 -2.38
C THR A 9 49.57 34.22 -2.08
N LEU A 10 48.99 35.43 -2.14
CA LEU A 10 47.55 35.63 -2.04
C LEU A 10 46.79 34.86 -3.13
N VAL A 11 47.38 34.74 -4.33
CA VAL A 11 46.80 33.99 -5.44
C VAL A 11 46.73 32.49 -5.13
N GLU A 12 47.75 31.89 -4.52
CA GLU A 12 47.73 30.48 -4.14
C GLU A 12 46.68 30.18 -3.06
N MET A 13 46.52 31.06 -2.07
CA MET A 13 45.47 30.90 -1.07
C MET A 13 44.07 31.05 -1.68
N LEU A 14 43.86 32.03 -2.57
CA LEU A 14 42.58 32.19 -3.26
C LEU A 14 42.26 30.99 -4.16
N LEU A 15 43.25 30.46 -4.88
CA LEU A 15 43.09 29.28 -5.71
C LEU A 15 42.75 28.04 -4.87
N ALA A 16 43.46 27.84 -3.75
CA ALA A 16 43.19 26.74 -2.82
C ALA A 16 41.76 26.81 -2.26
N LEU A 17 41.31 28.00 -1.85
CA LEU A 17 39.95 28.23 -1.38
C LEU A 17 38.90 28.03 -2.48
N ALA A 18 39.18 28.47 -3.71
CA ALA A 18 38.28 28.28 -4.84
C ALA A 18 38.10 26.80 -5.17
N ILE A 19 39.19 26.02 -5.20
CA ILE A 19 39.15 24.57 -5.41
C ILE A 19 38.40 23.89 -4.26
N LEU A 20 38.72 24.24 -3.02
CA LEU A 20 38.06 23.66 -1.84
C LEU A 20 36.56 23.95 -1.83
N ALA A 21 36.16 25.17 -2.16
CA ALA A 21 34.76 25.57 -2.27
C ALA A 21 34.05 24.79 -3.39
N ALA A 22 34.66 24.65 -4.57
CA ALA A 22 34.11 23.87 -5.68
C ALA A 22 33.93 22.40 -5.31
N LEU A 23 34.92 21.78 -4.66
CA LEU A 23 34.85 20.40 -4.19
C LEU A 23 33.76 20.22 -3.13
N SER A 24 33.63 21.18 -2.22
CA SER A 24 32.60 21.16 -1.16
C SER A 24 31.19 21.24 -1.76
N VAL A 25 30.98 22.14 -2.73
CA VAL A 25 29.71 22.24 -3.47
C VAL A 25 29.40 20.95 -4.24
N ALA A 26 30.39 20.38 -4.92
CA ALA A 26 30.23 19.11 -5.63
C ALA A 26 29.83 17.97 -4.69
N ALA A 27 30.52 17.85 -3.53
CA ALA A 27 30.23 16.82 -2.54
C ALA A 27 28.81 16.95 -1.96
N VAL A 28 28.39 18.17 -1.59
CA VAL A 28 27.03 18.43 -1.10
C VAL A 28 25.98 18.12 -2.17
N THR A 29 26.26 18.45 -3.43
CA THR A 29 25.33 18.18 -4.55
C THR A 29 25.14 16.68 -4.76
N VAL A 30 26.22 15.90 -4.73
CA VAL A 30 26.15 14.44 -4.83
C VAL A 30 25.32 13.84 -3.69
N LEU A 31 25.56 14.28 -2.46
CA LEU A 31 24.80 13.81 -1.29
C LEU A 31 23.30 14.13 -1.42
N GLN A 32 22.96 15.35 -1.84
CA GLN A 32 21.57 15.74 -2.07
C GLN A 32 20.89 14.89 -3.15
N ASN A 33 21.61 14.57 -4.22
CA ASN A 33 21.09 13.71 -5.29
C ASN A 33 20.84 12.28 -4.80
N VAL A 34 21.74 11.71 -4.01
CA VAL A 34 21.56 10.38 -3.40
C VAL A 34 20.33 10.37 -2.49
N MET A 35 20.19 11.37 -1.61
CA MET A 35 19.03 11.47 -0.72
C MET A 35 17.70 11.57 -1.50
N ARG A 36 17.67 12.36 -2.58
CA ARG A 36 16.49 12.48 -3.45
C ARG A 36 16.17 11.18 -4.20
N ALA A 37 17.19 10.48 -4.68
CA ALA A 37 17.01 9.19 -5.34
C ALA A 37 16.47 8.13 -4.37
N ASP A 38 16.95 8.14 -3.13
CA ASP A 38 16.51 7.26 -2.05
C ASP A 38 15.05 7.52 -1.68
N THR A 39 14.63 8.78 -1.51
CA THR A 39 13.22 9.11 -1.21
C THR A 39 12.27 8.69 -2.34
N LEU A 40 12.65 8.93 -3.59
CA LEU A 40 11.86 8.53 -4.75
C LEU A 40 11.76 7.00 -4.88
N THR A 41 12.84 6.29 -4.57
CA THR A 41 12.87 4.82 -4.57
C THR A 41 11.97 4.26 -3.47
N ARG A 42 12.01 4.83 -2.26
CA ARG A 42 11.14 4.43 -1.15
C ARG A 42 9.67 4.64 -1.45
N ASP A 43 9.29 5.79 -2.03
CA ASP A 43 7.90 6.07 -2.39
C ASP A 43 7.36 5.06 -3.42
N LYS A 44 8.14 4.82 -4.49
CA LYS A 44 7.80 3.79 -5.50
C LYS A 44 7.70 2.40 -4.88
N GLY A 45 8.62 2.05 -3.98
CA GLY A 45 8.62 0.79 -3.25
C GLY A 45 7.35 0.60 -2.41
N GLY A 46 6.95 1.64 -1.66
CA GLY A 46 5.73 1.62 -0.86
C GLY A 46 4.47 1.44 -1.69
N ARG A 47 4.37 2.13 -2.85
CA ARG A 47 3.24 1.96 -3.79
C ARG A 47 3.18 0.55 -4.37
N MET A 48 4.31 -0.03 -4.74
CA MET A 48 4.38 -1.40 -5.26
C MET A 48 3.97 -2.42 -4.19
N GLN A 49 4.44 -2.24 -2.95
CA GLN A 49 4.07 -3.09 -1.83
C GLN A 49 2.56 -3.04 -1.55
N ALA A 50 1.95 -1.86 -1.56
CA ALA A 50 0.51 -1.70 -1.37
C ALA A 50 -0.31 -2.45 -2.43
N LEU A 51 0.10 -2.36 -3.70
CA LEU A 51 -0.52 -3.13 -4.79
C LEU A 51 -0.34 -4.63 -4.60
N GLN A 52 0.86 -5.09 -4.23
CA GLN A 52 1.12 -6.51 -3.97
C GLN A 52 0.26 -7.06 -2.84
N LEU A 53 0.13 -6.33 -1.74
CA LEU A 53 -0.74 -6.69 -0.61
C LEU A 53 -2.20 -6.76 -1.05
N THR A 54 -2.64 -5.78 -1.85
CA THR A 54 -4.01 -5.74 -2.40
C THR A 54 -4.31 -6.95 -3.28
N PHE A 55 -3.44 -7.27 -4.23
CA PHE A 55 -3.59 -8.44 -5.09
C PHE A 55 -3.49 -9.76 -4.33
N SER A 56 -2.59 -9.86 -3.35
CA SER A 56 -2.46 -11.05 -2.50
C SER A 56 -3.74 -11.32 -1.71
N GLN A 57 -4.32 -10.28 -1.09
CA GLN A 57 -5.60 -10.40 -0.38
C GLN A 57 -6.74 -10.78 -1.32
N MET A 58 -6.83 -10.14 -2.50
CA MET A 58 -7.84 -10.50 -3.49
C MET A 58 -7.68 -11.95 -3.95
N ALA A 59 -6.46 -12.37 -4.30
CA ALA A 59 -6.19 -13.75 -4.70
C ALA A 59 -6.61 -14.75 -3.61
N ALA A 60 -6.30 -14.47 -2.35
CA ALA A 60 -6.72 -15.31 -1.22
C ALA A 60 -8.25 -15.39 -1.08
N ASP A 61 -8.97 -14.31 -1.35
CA ASP A 61 -10.44 -14.29 -1.29
C ASP A 61 -11.08 -15.01 -2.50
N PHE A 62 -10.67 -14.64 -3.72
CA PHE A 62 -11.24 -15.16 -4.97
C PHE A 62 -10.91 -16.64 -5.19
N SER A 63 -9.73 -17.11 -4.78
CA SER A 63 -9.36 -18.53 -4.92
C SER A 63 -10.16 -19.46 -4.00
N GLN A 64 -10.76 -18.92 -2.94
CA GLN A 64 -11.48 -19.69 -1.93
C GLN A 64 -12.99 -19.48 -2.00
N ILE A 65 -13.50 -18.95 -3.12
CA ILE A 65 -14.93 -18.80 -3.36
C ILE A 65 -15.63 -20.15 -3.25
N ILE A 66 -16.76 -20.17 -2.56
CA ILE A 66 -17.64 -21.32 -2.47
C ILE A 66 -19.03 -20.99 -3.00
N PRO A 67 -19.73 -21.93 -3.67
CA PRO A 67 -21.08 -21.72 -4.18
C PRO A 67 -22.09 -21.83 -3.03
N ARG A 68 -22.15 -20.81 -2.17
CA ARG A 68 -23.09 -20.74 -1.05
C ARG A 68 -23.95 -19.47 -1.10
N ARG A 69 -25.23 -19.62 -0.77
CA ARG A 69 -26.16 -18.50 -0.60
C ARG A 69 -25.98 -17.88 0.78
N SER A 70 -25.89 -16.55 0.83
CA SER A 70 -26.01 -15.79 2.07
C SER A 70 -27.49 -15.55 2.38
N ARG A 71 -27.87 -15.42 3.65
CA ARG A 71 -29.27 -15.20 4.07
C ARG A 71 -29.96 -14.04 3.33
N ASP A 72 -29.23 -12.95 3.11
CA ASP A 72 -29.76 -11.73 2.50
C ASP A 72 -29.51 -11.65 0.98
N SER A 73 -28.89 -12.67 0.36
CA SER A 73 -28.59 -12.71 -1.07
C SER A 73 -29.16 -13.96 -1.73
N ALA A 74 -30.05 -13.76 -2.72
CA ALA A 74 -30.54 -14.83 -3.57
C ALA A 74 -29.44 -15.42 -4.49
N SER A 75 -28.33 -14.70 -4.67
CA SER A 75 -27.21 -15.12 -5.52
C SER A 75 -26.04 -15.69 -4.72
N LEU A 76 -25.39 -16.71 -5.28
CA LEU A 76 -24.12 -17.29 -4.78
C LEU A 76 -22.94 -16.34 -4.95
N PHE A 77 -23.01 -15.53 -5.99
CA PHE A 77 -22.03 -14.53 -6.35
C PHE A 77 -22.78 -13.31 -6.86
N PHE A 78 -22.49 -12.16 -6.29
CA PHE A 78 -23.15 -10.91 -6.64
C PHE A 78 -22.12 -9.98 -7.27
N ALA A 79 -22.47 -9.39 -8.41
CA ALA A 79 -21.72 -8.30 -9.02
C ALA A 79 -22.70 -7.29 -9.61
N GLY A 80 -22.53 -6.02 -9.28
CA GLY A 80 -23.42 -4.96 -9.76
C GLY A 80 -22.89 -3.58 -9.50
N ARG A 81 -23.35 -2.62 -10.32
CA ARG A 81 -22.97 -1.20 -10.21
C ARG A 81 -23.84 -0.48 -9.18
N PHE A 82 -23.22 0.42 -8.44
CA PHE A 82 -23.81 1.23 -7.37
C PHE A 82 -24.40 0.42 -6.22
N GLN A 83 -23.91 -0.81 -6.05
CA GLN A 83 -24.36 -1.75 -5.03
C GLN A 83 -23.42 -1.74 -3.83
N LEU A 84 -23.91 -2.20 -2.67
CA LEU A 84 -23.16 -2.14 -1.39
C LEU A 84 -22.65 -0.72 -1.05
N GLY A 85 -23.32 0.31 -1.57
CA GLY A 85 -22.91 1.71 -1.46
C GLY A 85 -21.58 2.02 -2.18
N SER A 86 -21.27 1.29 -3.24
CA SER A 86 -20.18 1.59 -4.18
C SER A 86 -20.49 2.80 -5.05
N ASP A 87 -19.46 3.53 -5.43
CA ASP A 87 -19.53 4.62 -6.40
C ASP A 87 -19.50 4.09 -7.84
N ASP A 88 -19.12 2.82 -8.05
CA ASP A 88 -19.25 2.13 -9.34
C ASP A 88 -19.49 0.62 -9.10
N TRP A 89 -18.59 -0.28 -9.48
CA TRP A 89 -18.81 -1.71 -9.29
C TRP A 89 -18.66 -2.17 -7.84
N ALA A 90 -19.49 -3.14 -7.44
CA ALA A 90 -19.29 -3.94 -6.25
C ALA A 90 -19.45 -5.42 -6.57
N ILE A 91 -18.72 -6.24 -5.84
CA ILE A 91 -18.78 -7.69 -5.89
C ILE A 91 -18.96 -8.22 -4.46
N ALA A 92 -19.75 -9.27 -4.27
CA ALA A 92 -19.89 -9.95 -2.99
C ALA A 92 -20.07 -11.46 -3.17
N PHE A 93 -19.44 -12.24 -2.29
CA PHE A 93 -19.47 -13.70 -2.33
C PHE A 93 -19.13 -14.31 -0.97
N SER A 94 -19.43 -15.59 -0.80
CA SER A 94 -18.94 -16.38 0.33
C SER A 94 -17.63 -17.07 -0.04
N ARG A 95 -16.67 -17.08 0.89
CA ARG A 95 -15.40 -17.81 0.74
C ARG A 95 -15.15 -18.71 1.94
N ASN A 96 -14.39 -19.79 1.73
CA ASN A 96 -13.82 -20.60 2.80
C ASN A 96 -12.47 -20.01 3.26
N GLY A 97 -11.93 -20.51 4.39
CA GLY A 97 -10.58 -20.22 4.87
C GLY A 97 -10.42 -18.93 5.65
N TRP A 98 -11.46 -18.53 6.37
CA TRP A 98 -11.32 -17.61 7.49
C TRP A 98 -10.83 -18.39 8.72
N PRO A 99 -9.58 -18.19 9.18
CA PRO A 99 -8.97 -19.09 10.16
C PRO A 99 -9.78 -19.21 11.44
N ASN A 100 -10.11 -20.43 11.86
CA ASN A 100 -10.64 -20.75 13.18
C ASN A 100 -9.84 -21.90 13.80
N PRO A 101 -8.60 -21.63 14.28
CA PRO A 101 -7.73 -22.68 14.79
C PRO A 101 -8.41 -23.51 15.87
N LEU A 102 -8.38 -24.84 15.72
CA LEU A 102 -8.99 -25.80 16.64
C LEU A 102 -10.51 -25.60 16.85
N GLY A 103 -11.18 -24.80 16.01
CA GLY A 103 -12.61 -24.53 16.15
C GLY A 103 -12.99 -23.81 17.45
N ILE A 104 -12.06 -23.08 18.09
CA ILE A 104 -12.27 -22.48 19.42
C ILE A 104 -13.42 -21.46 19.40
N LEU A 105 -13.60 -20.74 18.30
CA LEU A 105 -14.64 -19.74 18.16
C LEU A 105 -15.94 -20.38 17.66
N PRO A 106 -17.12 -19.98 18.18
CA PRO A 106 -18.42 -20.48 17.75
C PRO A 106 -18.85 -19.84 16.41
N ARG A 107 -17.99 -19.92 15.39
CA ARG A 107 -18.19 -19.37 14.05
C ARG A 107 -17.64 -20.30 12.99
N SER A 108 -18.22 -20.23 11.80
CA SER A 108 -17.71 -20.95 10.64
C SER A 108 -16.35 -20.38 10.19
N GLU A 109 -15.58 -21.20 9.47
CA GLU A 109 -14.45 -20.76 8.63
C GLU A 109 -14.92 -20.11 7.32
N ILE A 110 -16.22 -20.11 7.06
CA ILE A 110 -16.83 -19.40 5.95
C ILE A 110 -17.02 -17.94 6.34
N GLN A 111 -16.60 -17.04 5.45
CA GLN A 111 -16.79 -15.61 5.58
C GLN A 111 -17.49 -15.04 4.34
N ASN A 112 -18.45 -14.13 4.57
CA ASN A 112 -18.98 -13.29 3.49
C ASN A 112 -18.07 -12.09 3.31
N VAL A 113 -17.62 -11.89 2.08
CA VAL A 113 -16.74 -10.81 1.70
C VAL A 113 -17.34 -10.03 0.54
N GLY A 114 -17.00 -8.75 0.46
CA GLY A 114 -17.34 -7.92 -0.67
C GLY A 114 -16.21 -6.97 -1.01
N TYR A 115 -16.21 -6.50 -2.23
CA TYR A 115 -15.31 -5.47 -2.73
C TYR A 115 -16.16 -4.36 -3.34
N ARG A 116 -15.82 -3.10 -3.03
CA ARG A 116 -16.47 -1.93 -3.62
C ARG A 116 -15.47 -0.81 -3.88
N LEU A 117 -15.83 0.07 -4.81
CA LEU A 117 -15.14 1.34 -5.02
C LEU A 117 -15.87 2.45 -4.27
N ARG A 118 -15.16 3.22 -3.45
CA ARG A 118 -15.76 4.35 -2.72
C ARG A 118 -14.74 5.46 -2.45
N GLY A 119 -14.95 6.62 -3.05
CA GLY A 119 -14.11 7.81 -2.91
C GLY A 119 -12.68 7.55 -3.33
N ASP A 120 -12.48 7.07 -4.56
CA ASP A 120 -11.19 6.66 -5.14
C ASP A 120 -10.44 5.57 -4.33
N ARG A 121 -11.18 4.74 -3.60
CA ARG A 121 -10.60 3.66 -2.79
C ARG A 121 -11.25 2.33 -3.13
N LEU A 122 -10.42 1.30 -3.24
CA LEU A 122 -10.87 -0.08 -3.19
C LEU A 122 -11.04 -0.47 -1.73
N GLU A 123 -12.27 -0.77 -1.34
CA GLU A 123 -12.63 -1.23 0.00
C GLU A 123 -13.01 -2.71 -0.05
N ARG A 124 -12.46 -3.48 0.90
CA ARG A 124 -12.91 -4.84 1.21
C ARG A 124 -13.87 -4.77 2.39
N LEU A 125 -15.03 -5.37 2.22
CA LEU A 125 -16.07 -5.52 3.23
C LEU A 125 -16.01 -6.95 3.75
N SER A 126 -16.03 -7.14 5.06
CA SER A 126 -16.09 -8.47 5.66
C SER A 126 -17.00 -8.51 6.86
N TYR A 127 -17.73 -9.61 7.01
CA TYR A 127 -18.59 -9.85 8.16
C TYR A 127 -17.94 -10.86 9.11
N ASP A 128 -18.04 -10.60 10.41
CA ASP A 128 -17.54 -11.50 11.46
C ASP A 128 -18.46 -12.72 11.67
N GLN A 129 -19.66 -12.67 11.10
CA GLN A 129 -20.57 -13.80 11.11
C GLN A 129 -20.97 -14.12 9.68
N GLN A 130 -21.11 -15.41 9.42
CA GLN A 130 -21.50 -15.90 8.10
C GLN A 130 -22.89 -15.42 7.71
N ASP A 131 -23.83 -15.41 8.64
CA ASP A 131 -25.16 -14.82 8.46
C ASP A 131 -25.28 -13.69 9.49
N PRO A 132 -24.83 -12.47 9.14
CA PRO A 132 -24.93 -11.34 10.05
C PRO A 132 -26.40 -11.01 10.34
N LEU A 133 -26.66 -10.48 11.55
CA LEU A 133 -28.00 -10.01 11.91
C LEU A 133 -28.40 -8.83 11.00
N PRO A 134 -29.71 -8.67 10.70
CA PRO A 134 -30.18 -7.51 9.95
C PRO A 134 -29.67 -6.20 10.58
N GLY A 135 -29.07 -5.34 9.76
CA GLY A 135 -28.48 -4.07 10.20
C GLY A 135 -27.03 -4.15 10.70
N SER A 136 -26.40 -5.33 10.73
CA SER A 136 -24.98 -5.44 11.04
C SER A 136 -24.13 -4.75 9.97
N LEU A 137 -23.18 -3.92 10.41
CA LEU A 137 -22.26 -3.25 9.51
C LEU A 137 -21.05 -4.16 9.22
N PRO A 138 -20.57 -4.20 7.96
CA PRO A 138 -19.34 -4.89 7.64
C PRO A 138 -18.14 -4.16 8.24
N THR A 139 -17.11 -4.92 8.58
CA THR A 139 -15.76 -4.37 8.78
C THR A 139 -15.23 -3.91 7.43
N VAL A 140 -14.86 -2.63 7.33
CA VAL A 140 -14.36 -2.01 6.09
C VAL A 140 -12.85 -1.87 6.16
N THR A 141 -12.16 -2.55 5.26
CA THR A 141 -10.70 -2.43 5.08
C THR A 141 -10.40 -1.71 3.79
N VAL A 142 -9.70 -0.58 3.87
CA VAL A 142 -9.20 0.13 2.67
C VAL A 142 -8.00 -0.63 2.13
N MET A 143 -8.16 -1.27 0.98
CA MET A 143 -7.11 -2.07 0.34
C MET A 143 -6.14 -1.18 -0.43
N GLN A 144 -6.67 -0.30 -1.28
CA GLN A 144 -5.88 0.55 -2.16
C GLN A 144 -6.55 1.92 -2.31
N ARG A 145 -5.75 2.98 -2.40
CA ARG A 145 -6.21 4.35 -2.70
C ARG A 145 -5.80 4.73 -4.14
N GLY A 146 -6.52 5.68 -4.72
CA GLY A 146 -6.32 6.15 -6.10
C GLY A 146 -6.81 5.13 -7.13
N VAL A 147 -7.92 4.44 -6.85
CA VAL A 147 -8.55 3.48 -7.77
C VAL A 147 -9.79 4.12 -8.37
N GLN A 148 -9.80 4.28 -9.69
CA GLN A 148 -10.90 4.85 -10.49
C GLN A 148 -11.48 3.80 -11.42
#